data_AF-A0A8H4XCT5-F1
#
_entry.id   AF-A0A8H4XCT5-F1
#
_cell.length_a   1.000
_cell.length_b   1.000
_cell.length_c   1.000
_cell.angle_alpha   90.00
_cell.angle_beta   90.00
_cell.angle_gamma   90.00
#
_symmetry.space_group_name_H-M   'P 1'
#
loop_
_entity.id
_entity.type
_entity.pdbx_description
1 polymer ?
#
loop_
_entity_poly.entity_id
_entity_poly.type
_entity_poly.pdbx_seq_one_letter_code
_entity_poly.pdbx_strand_id
1 'polypeptide(L)'
;MFRNAGGAPDEGANAGKVRWVSVGEIAAGVGGRGDQIRFADLDGDGWAEYIWVKDSGAVQAWWNNRFSSAGVNWGSAAGEEIATGIGDGAGVVFADMNGDGRADFIHLAPNGAAILYINQCRLASGGVGWWNWGIIAKGVGSRREIVRIVDLNGDGQADYVTVDEKTGGLNAWYNRGPSSGNWGTVESLVWWNSGSPIASGVSQLSTWSDSSMVRFGDLNGDGRDEYLYIGSEDASVYAFLNGC
;
A
#
# COMPACT_ATOMS: atom_id res chain seq x y z
N MET A 1 -5.09 -18.29 -8.95
CA MET A 1 -5.23 -17.11 -8.07
C MET A 1 -6.72 -16.93 -7.81
N PHE A 2 -7.10 -16.72 -6.56
CA PHE A 2 -8.47 -16.94 -6.10
C PHE A 2 -9.15 -15.62 -5.67
N ARG A 3 -10.48 -15.52 -5.84
CA ARG A 3 -11.37 -14.43 -5.41
C ARG A 3 -11.77 -14.61 -3.95
N ASN A 4 -11.73 -13.58 -3.11
CA ASN A 4 -12.50 -13.57 -1.87
C ASN A 4 -13.98 -13.32 -2.22
N ALA A 5 -14.87 -14.27 -1.89
CA ALA A 5 -16.31 -14.10 -2.09
C ALA A 5 -17.03 -13.47 -0.87
N GLY A 6 -16.28 -13.07 0.16
CA GLY A 6 -16.80 -12.25 1.26
C GLY A 6 -17.16 -10.86 0.74
N GLY A 7 -18.36 -10.40 1.08
CA GLY A 7 -18.56 -8.95 1.20
C GLY A 7 -17.74 -8.46 2.40
N ALA A 8 -17.59 -7.14 2.54
CA ALA A 8 -17.16 -6.48 3.78
C ALA A 8 -17.78 -7.13 5.04
N PRO A 9 -17.17 -7.02 6.24
CA PRO A 9 -17.25 -8.00 7.31
C PRO A 9 -18.69 -8.43 7.59
N ASP A 10 -19.01 -9.67 7.22
CA ASP A 10 -20.31 -10.24 7.50
C ASP A 10 -20.26 -10.83 8.90
N GLU A 11 -20.66 -10.08 9.94
CA GLU A 11 -20.79 -10.61 11.33
C GLU A 11 -21.89 -11.70 11.49
N GLY A 12 -22.31 -12.34 10.40
CA GLY A 12 -23.32 -13.40 10.36
C GLY A 12 -22.73 -14.81 10.29
N ALA A 13 -23.59 -15.81 10.10
CA ALA A 13 -23.20 -17.24 10.07
C ALA A 13 -22.22 -17.64 8.94
N ASN A 14 -21.80 -16.70 8.08
CA ASN A 14 -20.82 -16.88 7.03
C ASN A 14 -19.49 -16.13 7.28
N ALA A 15 -19.34 -15.44 8.43
CA ALA A 15 -18.17 -14.66 8.91
C ALA A 15 -16.80 -15.38 8.94
N GLY A 16 -16.73 -16.62 8.47
CA GLY A 16 -15.52 -17.44 8.52
C GLY A 16 -15.28 -18.25 7.26
N LYS A 17 -15.95 -17.93 6.14
CA LYS A 17 -15.76 -18.66 4.88
C LYS A 17 -15.21 -17.73 3.82
N VAL A 18 -13.93 -17.37 3.94
CA VAL A 18 -13.15 -16.88 2.80
C VAL A 18 -13.18 -17.96 1.73
N ARG A 19 -14.10 -17.84 0.77
CA ARG A 19 -14.23 -18.76 -0.34
C ARG A 19 -13.47 -18.19 -1.53
N TRP A 20 -12.32 -18.80 -1.75
CA TRP A 20 -11.40 -18.59 -2.86
C TRP A 20 -11.97 -19.13 -4.19
N VAL A 21 -12.43 -18.27 -5.10
CA VAL A 21 -12.95 -18.66 -6.44
C VAL A 21 -11.97 -18.26 -7.55
N SER A 22 -11.45 -19.20 -8.33
CA SER A 22 -10.58 -18.85 -9.46
C SER A 22 -11.36 -18.14 -10.57
N VAL A 23 -10.83 -17.03 -11.06
CA VAL A 23 -11.42 -16.20 -12.15
C VAL A 23 -10.55 -16.17 -13.40
N GLY A 24 -9.45 -16.93 -13.41
CA GLY A 24 -8.49 -16.94 -14.52
C GLY A 24 -7.63 -15.68 -14.58
N GLU A 25 -7.14 -15.38 -15.78
CA GLU A 25 -6.33 -14.21 -16.09
C GLU A 25 -7.24 -12.98 -16.25
N ILE A 26 -6.97 -11.92 -15.48
CA ILE A 26 -7.75 -10.66 -15.52
C ILE A 26 -7.04 -9.51 -16.23
N ALA A 27 -5.74 -9.67 -16.53
CA ALA A 27 -4.93 -8.72 -17.28
C ALA A 27 -3.82 -9.48 -18.02
N ALA A 28 -3.69 -9.26 -19.33
CA ALA A 28 -2.76 -9.98 -20.21
C ALA A 28 -1.26 -9.63 -19.99
N GLY A 29 -0.95 -8.87 -18.95
CA GLY A 29 0.36 -8.28 -18.71
C GLY A 29 0.66 -7.07 -19.56
N VAL A 30 1.72 -6.35 -19.18
CA VAL A 30 2.13 -5.06 -19.76
C VAL A 30 3.51 -5.12 -20.42
N GLY A 31 4.08 -6.32 -20.53
CA GLY A 31 5.46 -6.54 -20.99
C GLY A 31 6.54 -6.15 -19.98
N GLY A 32 6.15 -5.75 -18.76
CA GLY A 32 7.04 -5.49 -17.63
C GLY A 32 7.29 -6.73 -16.76
N ARG A 33 8.12 -6.56 -15.74
CA ARG A 33 8.38 -7.59 -14.72
C ARG A 33 7.31 -7.57 -13.64
N GLY A 34 7.06 -8.70 -12.97
CA GLY A 34 6.04 -8.78 -11.92
C GLY A 34 6.31 -7.86 -10.71
N ASP A 35 7.58 -7.61 -10.38
CA ASP A 35 8.01 -6.70 -9.30
C ASP A 35 7.74 -5.21 -9.61
N GLN A 36 7.31 -4.88 -10.84
CA GLN A 36 6.91 -3.54 -11.26
C GLN A 36 5.41 -3.28 -11.10
N ILE A 37 4.63 -4.30 -10.74
CA ILE A 37 3.18 -4.18 -10.61
C ILE A 37 2.82 -3.76 -9.18
N ARG A 38 1.86 -2.84 -9.07
CA ARG A 38 1.24 -2.41 -7.81
C ARG A 38 -0.27 -2.48 -7.96
N PHE A 39 -0.95 -2.54 -6.83
CA PHE A 39 -2.40 -2.38 -6.71
C PHE A 39 -2.66 -1.35 -5.63
N ALA A 40 -3.45 -0.32 -5.95
CA ALA A 40 -3.88 0.71 -5.01
C ALA A 40 -5.13 1.38 -5.55
N ASP A 41 -6.01 1.85 -4.67
CA ASP A 41 -7.20 2.61 -5.03
C ASP A 41 -6.82 4.05 -5.36
N LEU A 42 -6.77 4.42 -6.63
CA LEU A 42 -6.33 5.73 -7.11
C LEU A 42 -7.48 6.73 -7.27
N ASP A 43 -8.72 6.27 -7.38
CA ASP A 43 -9.88 7.15 -7.57
C ASP A 43 -10.84 7.21 -6.37
N GLY A 44 -10.60 6.39 -5.35
CA GLY A 44 -11.27 6.40 -4.07
C GLY A 44 -12.61 5.66 -4.08
N ASP A 45 -12.80 4.72 -5.01
CA ASP A 45 -14.03 3.94 -5.14
C ASP A 45 -14.05 2.65 -4.29
N GLY A 46 -12.95 2.39 -3.58
CA GLY A 46 -12.73 1.22 -2.73
C GLY A 46 -12.16 0.02 -3.50
N TRP A 47 -11.86 0.14 -4.79
CA TRP A 47 -11.29 -0.92 -5.61
C TRP A 47 -9.90 -0.53 -6.10
N ALA A 48 -8.96 -1.47 -5.98
CA ALA A 48 -7.61 -1.21 -6.44
C ALA A 48 -7.50 -1.20 -7.97
N GLU A 49 -6.79 -0.22 -8.50
CA GLU A 49 -6.28 -0.15 -9.86
C GLU A 49 -5.16 -1.15 -10.10
N TYR A 50 -5.00 -1.57 -11.36
CA TYR A 50 -3.79 -2.25 -11.80
C TYR A 50 -2.76 -1.22 -12.29
N ILE A 51 -1.61 -1.18 -11.63
CA ILE A 51 -0.62 -0.11 -11.80
C ILE A 51 0.70 -0.72 -12.25
N TRP A 52 1.25 -0.21 -13.34
CA TRP A 52 2.59 -0.55 -13.81
C TRP A 52 3.55 0.62 -13.56
N VAL A 53 4.49 0.39 -12.64
CA VAL A 53 5.60 1.31 -12.36
C VAL A 53 6.84 0.88 -13.13
N LYS A 54 7.25 1.67 -14.11
CA LYS A 54 8.46 1.41 -14.91
C LYS A 54 9.72 1.69 -14.09
N ASP A 55 10.87 1.17 -14.52
CA ASP A 55 12.15 1.42 -13.84
C ASP A 55 12.52 2.91 -13.75
N SER A 56 12.03 3.74 -14.67
CA SER A 56 12.14 5.20 -14.64
C SER A 56 11.23 5.89 -13.60
N GLY A 57 10.38 5.14 -12.91
CA GLY A 57 9.32 5.66 -12.05
C GLY A 57 8.11 6.20 -12.80
N ALA A 58 8.08 6.12 -14.14
CA ALA A 58 6.88 6.45 -14.91
C ALA A 58 5.79 5.42 -14.64
N VAL A 59 4.52 5.85 -14.60
CA VAL A 59 3.41 5.02 -14.16
C VAL A 59 2.30 5.00 -15.19
N GLN A 60 1.83 3.79 -15.52
CA GLN A 60 0.58 3.58 -16.25
C GLN A 60 -0.43 2.85 -15.37
N ALA A 61 -1.69 3.25 -15.46
CA ALA A 61 -2.77 2.63 -14.70
C ALA A 61 -3.89 2.11 -15.59
N TRP A 62 -4.55 1.06 -15.11
CA TRP A 62 -5.79 0.53 -15.65
C TRP A 62 -6.86 0.65 -14.56
N TRP A 63 -7.86 1.49 -14.83
CA TRP A 63 -8.95 1.84 -13.91
C TRP A 63 -9.90 0.67 -13.69
N ASN A 64 -10.09 0.27 -12.44
CA ASN A 64 -10.93 -0.86 -12.09
C ASN A 64 -12.39 -0.40 -11.93
N ASN A 65 -13.13 -0.31 -13.03
CA ASN A 65 -14.53 0.12 -13.02
C ASN A 65 -15.50 -1.01 -12.62
N ARG A 66 -15.13 -1.84 -11.63
CA ARG A 66 -15.87 -2.98 -11.03
C ARG A 66 -15.39 -4.37 -11.42
N PHE A 67 -15.48 -5.28 -10.44
CA PHE A 67 -15.35 -6.71 -10.65
C PHE A 67 -16.70 -7.37 -10.99
N SER A 68 -16.71 -8.27 -11.99
CA SER A 68 -17.88 -9.04 -12.40
C SER A 68 -17.57 -10.54 -12.52
N SER A 69 -18.58 -11.37 -12.81
CA SER A 69 -18.36 -12.80 -13.09
C SER A 69 -17.50 -13.06 -14.34
N ALA A 70 -17.33 -12.07 -15.21
CA ALA A 70 -16.47 -12.12 -16.39
C ALA A 70 -15.03 -11.62 -16.12
N GLY A 71 -14.71 -11.24 -14.87
CA GLY A 71 -13.43 -10.63 -14.48
C GLY A 71 -13.55 -9.15 -14.19
N VAL A 72 -12.42 -8.44 -14.22
CA VAL A 72 -12.35 -6.99 -13.99
C VAL A 72 -12.83 -6.23 -15.23
N ASN A 73 -13.69 -5.24 -15.02
CA ASN A 73 -14.08 -4.28 -16.05
C ASN A 73 -13.07 -3.13 -16.07
N TRP A 74 -12.04 -3.24 -16.88
CA TRP A 74 -11.08 -2.15 -17.06
C TRP A 74 -11.72 -0.98 -17.81
N GLY A 75 -11.66 0.21 -17.21
CA GLY A 75 -12.20 1.44 -17.79
C GLY A 75 -11.60 1.78 -19.16
N SER A 76 -12.27 2.68 -19.90
CA SER A 76 -11.91 3.04 -21.28
C SER A 76 -10.51 3.67 -21.43
N ALA A 77 -9.91 4.13 -20.33
CA ALA A 77 -8.56 4.68 -20.28
C ALA A 77 -7.53 3.64 -19.79
N ALA A 78 -7.67 2.40 -20.25
CA ALA A 78 -6.73 1.32 -19.96
C ALA A 78 -5.30 1.68 -20.40
N GLY A 79 -4.34 1.64 -19.46
CA GLY A 79 -2.93 1.92 -19.72
C GLY A 79 -2.62 3.42 -19.81
N GLU A 80 -3.46 4.27 -19.22
CA GLU A 80 -3.26 5.70 -19.15
C GLU A 80 -1.97 6.03 -18.38
N GLU A 81 -1.14 6.90 -18.95
CA GLU A 81 0.03 7.42 -18.24
C GLU A 81 -0.42 8.41 -17.18
N ILE A 82 -0.17 8.08 -15.91
CA ILE A 82 -0.56 8.92 -14.77
C ILE A 82 0.64 9.63 -14.16
N ALA A 83 1.87 9.22 -14.46
CA ALA A 83 3.09 9.92 -14.04
C ALA A 83 4.20 9.72 -15.08
N THR A 84 4.92 10.80 -15.40
CA THR A 84 6.02 10.80 -16.39
C THR A 84 7.32 10.20 -15.83
N GLY A 85 7.38 10.02 -14.51
CA GLY A 85 8.48 9.37 -13.79
C GLY A 85 9.40 10.30 -13.01
N ILE A 86 10.08 9.69 -12.04
CA ILE A 86 10.98 10.36 -11.07
C ILE A 86 12.44 9.86 -11.15
N GLY A 87 12.73 8.98 -12.11
CA GLY A 87 14.06 8.39 -12.36
C GLY A 87 14.35 7.11 -11.58
N ASP A 88 13.43 6.64 -10.73
CA ASP A 88 13.66 5.50 -9.83
C ASP A 88 12.33 4.83 -9.44
N GLY A 89 11.92 3.83 -10.22
CA GLY A 89 10.67 3.10 -10.01
C GLY A 89 10.67 2.15 -8.81
N ALA A 90 11.85 1.69 -8.37
CA ALA A 90 11.96 0.77 -7.23
C ALA A 90 11.49 1.43 -5.92
N GLY A 91 11.58 2.76 -5.83
CA GLY A 91 11.12 3.54 -4.68
C GLY A 91 9.64 3.92 -4.71
N VAL A 92 8.91 3.65 -5.78
CA VAL A 92 7.50 4.10 -5.90
C VAL A 92 6.57 3.19 -5.11
N VAL A 93 5.78 3.82 -4.24
CA VAL A 93 4.73 3.22 -3.41
C VAL A 93 3.47 4.08 -3.51
N PHE A 94 2.32 3.44 -3.28
CA PHE A 94 1.01 4.08 -3.28
C PHE A 94 0.31 3.78 -1.96
N ALA A 95 -0.15 4.83 -1.27
CA ALA A 95 -0.87 4.73 -0.01
C ALA A 95 -1.60 6.07 0.26
N ASP A 96 -2.75 6.04 0.94
CA ASP A 96 -3.49 7.25 1.31
C ASP A 96 -2.77 7.95 2.47
N MET A 97 -2.09 9.07 2.21
CA MET A 97 -1.36 9.80 3.25
C MET A 97 -2.20 10.90 3.90
N ASN A 98 -3.29 11.32 3.26
CA ASN A 98 -4.09 12.45 3.71
C ASN A 98 -5.49 12.07 4.24
N GLY A 99 -5.86 10.80 4.15
CA GLY A 99 -7.12 10.22 4.62
C GLY A 99 -8.31 10.53 3.72
N ASP A 100 -8.10 10.82 2.44
CA ASP A 100 -9.17 11.19 1.51
C ASP A 100 -9.79 10.02 0.72
N GLY A 101 -9.31 8.80 0.99
CA GLY A 101 -9.70 7.55 0.37
C GLY A 101 -8.93 7.22 -0.90
N ARG A 102 -8.09 8.11 -1.42
CA ARG A 102 -7.26 7.87 -2.61
C ARG A 102 -5.82 7.63 -2.22
N ALA A 103 -5.20 6.65 -2.87
CA ALA A 103 -3.78 6.43 -2.75
C ALA A 103 -3.01 7.59 -3.38
N ASP A 104 -2.10 8.14 -2.58
CA ASP A 104 -1.11 9.13 -2.98
C ASP A 104 0.11 8.45 -3.60
N PHE A 105 0.92 9.23 -4.33
CA PHE A 105 2.19 8.75 -4.87
C PHE A 105 3.31 9.10 -3.89
N ILE A 106 4.07 8.10 -3.46
CA ILE A 106 5.23 8.25 -2.57
C ILE A 106 6.47 7.73 -3.27
N HIS A 107 7.56 8.49 -3.22
CA HIS A 107 8.88 8.00 -3.59
C HIS A 107 9.75 7.82 -2.35
N LEU A 108 10.20 6.58 -2.13
CA LEU A 108 11.19 6.20 -1.14
C LEU A 108 12.60 6.17 -1.75
N ALA A 109 13.45 7.07 -1.29
CA ALA A 109 14.87 7.05 -1.58
C ALA A 109 15.56 5.83 -0.94
N PRO A 110 16.76 5.41 -1.42
CA PRO A 110 17.46 4.23 -0.89
C PRO A 110 17.69 4.22 0.63
N ASN A 111 17.73 5.39 1.27
CA ASN A 111 17.89 5.56 2.73
C ASN A 111 16.56 5.73 3.49
N GLY A 112 15.43 5.44 2.84
CA GLY A 112 14.09 5.55 3.42
C GLY A 112 13.55 6.98 3.49
N ALA A 113 14.22 7.99 2.94
CA ALA A 113 13.61 9.31 2.83
C ALA A 113 12.39 9.24 1.90
N ALA A 114 11.31 9.94 2.26
CA ALA A 114 10.03 9.88 1.54
C ALA A 114 9.66 11.26 0.99
N ILE A 115 9.32 11.30 -0.29
CA ILE A 115 8.72 12.45 -0.98
C ILE A 115 7.28 12.09 -1.30
N LEU A 116 6.34 12.97 -0.92
CA LEU A 116 4.91 12.81 -1.15
C LEU A 116 4.43 13.67 -2.31
N TYR A 117 3.58 13.07 -3.13
CA TYR A 117 2.78 13.73 -4.14
C TYR A 117 1.32 13.38 -3.91
N ILE A 118 0.52 14.36 -3.47
CA ILE A 118 -0.89 14.15 -3.15
C ILE A 118 -1.70 13.98 -4.44
N ASN A 119 -2.56 12.98 -4.45
CA ASN A 119 -3.50 12.70 -5.52
C ASN A 119 -4.62 13.76 -5.55
N GLN A 120 -4.67 14.57 -6.61
CA GLN A 120 -5.69 15.59 -6.86
C GLN A 120 -6.79 15.09 -7.83
N CYS A 121 -7.01 13.78 -7.84
CA CYS A 121 -7.92 13.06 -8.72
C CYS A 121 -7.48 12.98 -10.19
N ARG A 122 -8.19 12.14 -10.93
CA ARG A 122 -8.06 11.99 -12.38
C ARG A 122 -8.48 13.29 -13.09
N LEU A 123 -7.65 13.77 -14.00
CA LEU A 123 -7.88 15.00 -14.75
C LEU A 123 -8.84 14.77 -15.92
N ALA A 124 -9.63 15.78 -16.29
CA ALA A 124 -10.51 15.71 -17.46
C ALA A 124 -9.74 15.53 -18.78
N SER A 125 -8.48 15.95 -18.84
CA SER A 125 -7.56 15.74 -19.96
C SER A 125 -6.95 14.33 -20.00
N GLY A 126 -7.24 13.50 -19.00
CA GLY A 126 -6.51 12.26 -18.71
C GLY A 126 -5.30 12.48 -17.80
N GLY A 127 -4.84 11.38 -17.22
CA GLY A 127 -3.82 11.33 -16.17
C GLY A 127 -4.35 11.67 -14.78
N VAL A 128 -3.46 11.74 -13.79
CA VAL A 128 -3.76 12.13 -12.40
C VAL A 128 -3.04 13.44 -12.07
N GLY A 129 -3.73 14.34 -11.38
CA GLY A 129 -3.10 15.54 -10.84
C GLY A 129 -2.25 15.18 -9.63
N TRP A 130 -0.93 15.32 -9.73
CA TRP A 130 -0.02 15.10 -8.60
C TRP A 130 0.43 16.41 -8.02
N TRP A 131 0.00 16.73 -6.79
CA TRP A 131 0.53 17.89 -6.09
C TRP A 131 1.77 17.50 -5.30
N ASN A 132 2.93 17.99 -5.74
CA ASN A 132 4.18 17.82 -5.02
C ASN A 132 4.12 18.49 -3.63
N TRP A 133 3.88 17.66 -2.61
CA TRP A 133 3.86 18.07 -1.21
C TRP A 133 5.27 18.21 -0.65
N GLY A 134 6.22 17.44 -1.20
CA GLY A 134 7.64 17.51 -0.88
C GLY A 134 8.09 16.44 0.10
N ILE A 135 9.19 16.70 0.78
CA ILE A 135 9.83 15.73 1.68
C ILE A 135 9.03 15.63 2.98
N ILE A 136 8.43 14.47 3.23
CA ILE A 136 7.64 14.19 4.45
C ILE A 136 8.43 13.41 5.50
N ALA A 137 9.47 12.70 5.07
CA ALA A 137 10.42 12.04 5.95
C ALA A 137 11.83 12.20 5.39
N LYS A 138 12.77 12.64 6.23
CA LYS A 138 14.19 12.73 5.85
C LYS A 138 14.88 11.36 5.77
N GLY A 139 14.16 10.30 6.10
CA GLY A 139 14.67 8.95 6.27
C GLY A 139 15.13 8.71 7.69
N VAL A 140 14.97 7.47 8.15
CA VAL A 140 15.36 7.03 9.51
C VAL A 140 16.68 6.25 9.50
N GLY A 141 17.41 6.30 8.37
CA GLY A 141 18.65 5.55 8.15
C GLY A 141 18.44 4.08 7.75
N SER A 142 17.18 3.65 7.64
CA SER A 142 16.79 2.33 7.14
C SER A 142 16.76 2.28 5.62
N ARG A 143 17.06 1.13 5.02
CA ARG A 143 16.90 0.94 3.58
C ARG A 143 15.41 0.92 3.23
N ARG A 144 15.02 1.43 2.05
CA ARG A 144 13.61 1.49 1.64
C ARG A 144 12.93 0.12 1.56
N GLU A 145 13.68 -0.95 1.31
CA GLU A 145 13.15 -2.30 1.14
C GLU A 145 12.50 -2.84 2.42
N ILE A 146 12.86 -2.26 3.57
CA ILE A 146 12.28 -2.57 4.87
C ILE A 146 11.28 -1.52 5.37
N VAL A 147 10.95 -0.54 4.54
CA VAL A 147 9.93 0.46 4.84
C VAL A 147 8.59 -0.04 4.32
N ARG A 148 7.52 0.22 5.08
CA ARG A 148 6.13 0.04 4.68
C ARG A 148 5.38 1.33 4.97
N ILE A 149 4.46 1.69 4.08
CA ILE A 149 3.59 2.85 4.19
C ILE A 149 2.16 2.31 4.25
N VAL A 150 1.60 2.22 5.46
CA VAL A 150 0.39 1.43 5.77
C VAL A 150 -0.36 2.04 6.94
N ASP A 151 -1.68 1.93 7.01
CA ASP A 151 -2.46 2.45 8.14
C ASP A 151 -2.44 1.44 9.30
N LEU A 152 -1.58 1.66 10.30
CA LEU A 152 -1.47 0.79 11.46
C LEU A 152 -2.41 1.19 12.60
N ASN A 153 -2.91 2.42 12.63
CA ASN A 153 -3.66 2.92 13.78
C ASN A 153 -5.17 3.02 13.50
N GLY A 154 -5.57 2.90 12.24
CA GLY A 154 -6.95 2.91 11.74
C GLY A 154 -7.55 4.30 11.66
N ASP A 155 -6.72 5.34 11.49
CA ASP A 155 -7.18 6.72 11.35
C ASP A 155 -7.40 7.15 9.89
N GLY A 156 -7.21 6.22 8.94
CA GLY A 156 -7.37 6.40 7.51
C GLY A 156 -6.14 6.99 6.83
N GLN A 157 -5.10 7.38 7.58
CA GLN A 157 -3.85 7.87 7.02
C GLN A 157 -2.75 6.81 7.16
N ALA A 158 -2.00 6.62 6.09
CA ALA A 158 -0.88 5.70 6.12
C ALA A 158 0.28 6.23 6.99
N ASP A 159 0.82 5.30 7.77
CA ASP A 159 1.93 5.49 8.69
C ASP A 159 3.25 5.04 8.06
N TYR A 160 4.36 5.55 8.59
CA TYR A 160 5.69 5.11 8.20
C TYR A 160 6.18 4.01 9.14
N VAL A 161 6.49 2.83 8.61
CA VAL A 161 6.86 1.65 9.41
C VAL A 161 8.17 1.08 8.90
N THR A 162 9.08 0.72 9.80
CA THR A 162 10.26 -0.08 9.45
C THR A 162 10.18 -1.48 10.03
N VAL A 163 10.56 -2.46 9.23
CA VAL A 163 10.65 -3.88 9.62
C VAL A 163 12.10 -4.25 9.87
N ASP A 164 12.42 -4.80 11.05
CA ASP A 164 13.74 -5.34 11.33
C ASP A 164 14.02 -6.56 10.44
N GLU A 165 15.16 -6.55 9.74
CA GLU A 165 15.52 -7.61 8.78
C GLU A 165 15.72 -8.98 9.43
N LYS A 166 16.14 -9.01 10.69
CA LYS A 166 16.51 -10.24 11.39
C LYS A 166 15.36 -10.80 12.19
N THR A 167 14.56 -9.94 12.80
CA THR A 167 13.50 -10.36 13.71
C THR A 167 12.12 -10.22 13.13
N GLY A 168 11.92 -9.36 12.13
CA GLY A 168 10.59 -8.93 11.70
C GLY A 168 9.92 -7.96 12.69
N GLY A 169 10.68 -7.40 13.64
CA GLY A 169 10.20 -6.40 14.58
C GLY A 169 9.78 -5.11 13.88
N LEU A 170 8.86 -4.36 14.47
CA LEU A 170 8.28 -3.18 13.85
C LEU A 170 8.57 -1.94 14.70
N ASN A 171 9.03 -0.88 14.04
CA ASN A 171 9.04 0.47 14.57
C ASN A 171 8.11 1.34 13.72
N ALA A 172 7.29 2.18 14.36
CA ALA A 172 6.29 2.98 13.66
C ALA A 172 6.37 4.46 13.98
N TRP A 173 6.09 5.27 12.97
CA TRP A 173 5.84 6.70 13.05
C TRP A 173 4.43 6.94 12.54
N TYR A 174 3.53 7.28 13.46
CA TYR A 174 2.13 7.48 13.10
C TYR A 174 1.95 8.84 12.45
N ASN A 175 1.34 8.88 11.27
CA ASN A 175 1.07 10.10 10.54
C ASN A 175 -0.09 10.85 11.21
N ARG A 176 0.14 12.09 11.65
CA ARG A 176 -0.89 12.95 12.25
C ARG A 176 -1.26 14.13 11.36
N GLY A 177 -0.87 14.06 10.09
CA GLY A 177 -1.03 15.12 9.12
C GLY A 177 -0.16 16.37 9.42
N PRO A 178 -0.37 17.46 8.68
CA PRO A 178 0.26 18.74 8.95
C PRO A 178 -0.20 19.29 10.31
N SER A 179 0.65 20.09 10.98
CA SER A 179 0.34 20.61 12.32
C SER A 179 -0.88 21.52 12.36
N SER A 180 -1.20 22.18 11.23
CA SER A 180 -2.43 22.95 11.05
C SER A 180 -3.68 22.09 10.86
N GLY A 181 -3.53 20.79 10.59
CA GLY A 181 -4.62 19.90 10.14
C GLY A 181 -5.10 20.19 8.72
N ASN A 182 -4.45 21.11 7.99
CA ASN A 182 -4.85 21.52 6.66
C ASN A 182 -3.91 20.99 5.58
N TRP A 183 -4.34 19.94 4.88
CA TRP A 183 -3.66 19.40 3.70
C TRP A 183 -3.71 20.33 2.48
N GLY A 184 -4.32 21.52 2.57
CA GLY A 184 -4.31 22.55 1.53
C GLY A 184 -3.09 23.49 1.57
N THR A 185 -2.14 23.29 2.48
CA THR A 185 -0.90 24.10 2.55
C THR A 185 0.29 23.25 2.94
N VAL A 186 1.35 23.27 2.12
CA VAL A 186 2.55 22.46 2.35
C VAL A 186 3.21 22.82 3.68
N GLU A 187 3.23 21.84 4.57
CA GLU A 187 3.82 21.91 5.90
C GLU A 187 4.53 20.59 6.24
N SER A 188 5.39 20.61 7.27
CA SER A 188 5.95 19.36 7.80
C SER A 188 4.87 18.52 8.46
N LEU A 189 4.87 17.21 8.18
CA LEU A 189 3.98 16.29 8.87
C LEU A 189 4.41 16.12 10.33
N VAL A 190 3.42 15.94 11.20
CA VAL A 190 3.60 15.57 12.58
C VAL A 190 3.65 14.04 12.66
N TRP A 191 4.78 13.51 13.11
CA TRP A 191 4.97 12.07 13.31
C TRP A 191 4.89 11.74 14.80
N TRP A 192 3.97 10.87 15.19
CA TRP A 192 3.84 10.37 16.57
C TRP A 192 4.52 9.01 16.74
N ASN A 193 4.75 8.57 17.99
CA ASN A 193 5.53 7.38 18.39
C ASN A 193 7.04 7.42 18.05
N SER A 194 7.49 8.34 17.20
CA SER A 194 8.91 8.67 16.93
C SER A 194 9.80 7.46 16.61
N GLY A 195 9.24 6.40 16.03
CA GLY A 195 9.99 5.19 15.70
C GLY A 195 10.21 4.25 16.86
N SER A 196 9.40 4.36 17.92
CA SER A 196 9.48 3.41 19.02
C SER A 196 9.00 2.03 18.57
N PRO A 197 9.58 0.95 19.11
CA PRO A 197 9.15 -0.41 18.79
C PRO A 197 7.69 -0.63 19.17
N ILE A 198 6.93 -1.22 18.24
CA ILE A 198 5.53 -1.63 18.44
C ILE A 198 5.36 -3.16 18.40
N ALA A 199 6.35 -3.88 17.85
CA ALA A 199 6.39 -5.34 17.86
C ALA A 199 7.83 -5.84 17.93
N SER A 200 8.10 -6.91 18.69
CA SER A 200 9.42 -7.55 18.77
C SER A 200 9.77 -8.37 17.52
N GLY A 201 8.75 -8.75 16.74
CA GLY A 201 8.91 -9.51 15.50
C GLY A 201 8.43 -10.94 15.60
N VAL A 202 8.78 -11.73 14.59
CA VAL A 202 8.31 -13.10 14.37
C VAL A 202 9.43 -14.13 14.21
N SER A 203 10.68 -13.78 14.48
CA SER A 203 11.84 -14.69 14.36
C SER A 203 11.80 -15.91 15.27
N GLN A 204 10.86 -16.00 16.21
CA GLN A 204 10.59 -17.23 16.96
C GLN A 204 9.95 -18.33 16.11
N LEU A 205 9.36 -17.99 14.96
CA LEU A 205 8.78 -18.96 14.04
C LEU A 205 9.91 -19.72 13.32
N SER A 206 9.83 -21.05 13.29
CA SER A 206 10.83 -21.87 12.59
C SER A 206 10.85 -21.67 11.08
N THR A 207 9.74 -21.13 10.54
CA THR A 207 9.59 -20.80 9.12
C THR A 207 10.13 -19.41 8.78
N TRP A 208 10.49 -18.58 9.77
CA TRP A 208 11.01 -17.23 9.54
C TRP A 208 12.25 -17.25 8.63
N SER A 209 12.19 -16.43 7.59
CA SER A 209 13.22 -16.32 6.56
C SER A 209 13.89 -14.94 6.61
N ASP A 210 13.11 -13.90 6.36
CA ASP A 210 13.54 -12.50 6.32
C ASP A 210 12.30 -11.57 6.28
N SER A 211 12.54 -10.26 6.35
CA SER A 211 11.51 -9.22 6.35
C SER A 211 10.83 -8.99 4.99
N SER A 212 11.35 -9.53 3.89
CA SER A 212 10.75 -9.36 2.55
C SER A 212 9.40 -10.07 2.44
N MET A 213 9.12 -11.00 3.36
CA MET A 213 7.87 -11.74 3.44
C MET A 213 6.82 -11.13 4.39
N VAL A 214 7.15 -10.00 5.03
CA VAL A 214 6.19 -9.26 5.85
C VAL A 214 5.21 -8.49 4.97
N ARG A 215 3.91 -8.65 5.24
CA ARG A 215 2.79 -7.96 4.60
C ARG A 215 1.90 -7.35 5.66
N PHE A 216 1.09 -6.40 5.19
CA PHE A 216 0.11 -5.67 5.98
C PHE A 216 -1.20 -5.65 5.20
N GLY A 217 -2.31 -5.67 5.92
CA GLY A 217 -3.63 -5.51 5.35
C GLY A 217 -4.71 -5.76 6.40
N ASP A 218 -5.79 -5.00 6.32
CA ASP A 218 -6.98 -5.18 7.14
C ASP A 218 -7.68 -6.52 6.81
N LEU A 219 -7.52 -7.50 7.71
CA LEU A 219 -8.11 -8.84 7.57
C LEU A 219 -9.48 -8.95 8.23
N ASN A 220 -9.79 -8.08 9.18
CA ASN A 220 -10.97 -8.18 10.03
C ASN A 220 -12.03 -7.09 9.76
N GLY A 221 -11.70 -6.09 8.95
CA GLY A 221 -12.54 -4.96 8.57
C GLY A 221 -12.63 -3.84 9.60
N ASP A 222 -11.69 -3.76 10.55
CA ASP A 222 -11.69 -2.75 11.61
C ASP A 222 -10.96 -1.44 11.24
N GLY A 223 -10.40 -1.39 10.03
CA GLY A 223 -9.67 -0.25 9.49
C GLY A 223 -8.19 -0.23 9.86
N ARG A 224 -7.67 -1.19 10.64
CA ARG A 224 -6.25 -1.30 10.97
C ARG A 224 -5.61 -2.44 10.18
N ASP A 225 -4.41 -2.19 9.66
CA ASP A 225 -3.67 -3.25 9.02
C ASP A 225 -3.12 -4.27 10.02
N GLU A 226 -3.40 -5.56 9.78
CA GLU A 226 -2.78 -6.68 10.47
C GLU A 226 -1.32 -6.89 10.07
N TYR A 227 -0.47 -7.33 10.99
CA TYR A 227 0.86 -7.83 10.65
C TYR A 227 0.75 -9.29 10.18
N LEU A 228 1.11 -9.53 8.91
CA LEU A 228 1.21 -10.84 8.30
C LEU A 228 2.66 -11.24 7.99
N TYR A 229 3.03 -12.48 8.33
CA TYR A 229 4.25 -13.13 7.83
C TYR A 229 3.88 -14.29 6.89
N ILE A 230 4.53 -14.37 5.73
CA ILE A 230 4.33 -15.44 4.75
C ILE A 230 5.59 -16.32 4.69
N GLY A 231 5.50 -17.60 5.05
CA GLY A 231 6.63 -18.53 4.96
C GLY A 231 7.18 -18.60 3.54
N SER A 232 8.48 -18.34 3.36
CA SER A 232 9.09 -18.30 2.03
C SER A 232 9.15 -19.66 1.35
N GLU A 233 9.15 -20.74 2.13
CA GLU A 233 9.28 -22.12 1.64
C GLU A 233 7.95 -22.83 1.44
N ASP A 234 6.94 -22.49 2.24
CA ASP A 234 5.66 -23.22 2.30
C ASP A 234 4.43 -22.35 2.07
N ALA A 235 4.61 -21.03 1.91
CA ALA A 235 3.55 -20.04 1.79
C ALA A 235 2.53 -20.05 2.95
N SER A 236 2.90 -20.59 4.11
CA SER A 236 2.08 -20.50 5.32
C SER A 236 1.94 -19.04 5.74
N VAL A 237 0.73 -18.61 6.11
CA VAL A 237 0.47 -17.24 6.54
C VAL A 237 0.22 -17.23 8.05
N TYR A 238 1.03 -16.46 8.77
CA TYR A 238 0.85 -16.16 10.18
C TYR A 238 0.34 -14.74 10.31
N ALA A 239 -0.85 -14.57 10.88
CA ALA A 239 -1.47 -13.27 11.12
C ALA A 239 -1.40 -12.89 12.60
N PHE A 240 -1.09 -11.63 12.88
CA PHE A 240 -1.04 -11.04 14.21
C PHE A 240 -2.00 -9.85 14.22
N LEU A 241 -3.12 -10.02 14.94
CA LEU A 241 -4.20 -9.03 15.02
C LEU A 241 -3.73 -7.73 15.65
N ASN A 242 -4.06 -6.62 15.00
CA ASN A 242 -3.72 -5.28 15.45
C ASN A 242 -4.92 -4.64 16.13
N GLY A 243 -5.14 -4.98 17.41
CA GLY A 243 -6.32 -4.55 18.15
C GLY A 243 -6.07 -4.36 19.65
N CYS A 244 -7.08 -3.80 20.33
CA CYS A 244 -7.17 -3.75 21.79
C CYS A 244 -8.22 -4.76 22.27
#